data_AF-A0A7Y8HCK6-F1
#
_entry.id   AF-A0A7Y8HCK6-F1
#
_cell.length_a   1.000
_cell.length_b   1.000
_cell.length_c   1.000
_cell.angle_alpha   90.00
_cell.angle_beta   90.00
_cell.angle_gamma   90.00
#
_symmetry.space_group_name_H-M   'P 1'
#
loop_
_entity.id
_entity.type
_entity.pdbx_description
1 polymer ?
#
loop_
_entity_poly.entity_id
_entity_poly.type
_entity_poly.pdbx_seq_one_letter_code
_entity_poly.pdbx_strand_id
1 'polypeptide(L)'
;MNPHPKEVKAKILLHQRIGSDYFRLRMVCPEIARLARPGQFVMLRITDLKDPFLRRPFSFSQIFPPREVKKKPLDEGGVEICYQTVGRGTRLMTQLQEGQRVDLLGPLGNGFWLEEQSTRVILVGGGIGVPPLLCWAQALRQRGPGGKRSAKAPEASPELVFLMGPRVKKKSWARGSAGNGESRSGWPRRMEAWASKAWSPTSWSESS
;
A
#
# COMPACT_ATOMS: atom_id res chain seq x y z
N MET A 1 11.06 -22.48 9.50
CA MET A 1 11.94 -21.43 8.92
C MET A 1 11.13 -20.17 8.71
N ASN A 2 11.61 -19.01 9.17
CA ASN A 2 11.01 -17.74 8.75
C ASN A 2 11.28 -17.55 7.25
N PRO A 3 10.27 -17.22 6.44
CA PRO A 3 10.51 -17.03 5.02
C PRO A 3 11.44 -15.82 4.81
N HIS A 4 12.56 -16.04 4.13
CA HIS A 4 13.51 -14.99 3.81
C HIS A 4 12.91 -14.00 2.79
N PRO A 5 13.27 -12.71 2.87
CA PRO A 5 12.92 -11.73 1.85
C PRO A 5 13.33 -12.19 0.45
N LYS A 6 12.52 -11.85 -0.54
CA LYS A 6 12.73 -12.18 -1.95
C LYS A 6 13.13 -10.93 -2.72
N GLU A 7 14.08 -11.09 -3.62
CA GLU A 7 14.46 -10.07 -4.58
C GLU A 7 13.96 -10.48 -5.96
N VAL A 8 13.09 -9.67 -6.55
CA VAL A 8 12.41 -9.99 -7.82
C VAL A 8 12.31 -8.79 -8.73
N LYS A 9 12.27 -9.03 -10.04
CA LYS A 9 11.85 -8.03 -11.04
C LYS A 9 10.33 -8.10 -11.20
N ALA A 10 9.62 -7.12 -10.68
CA ALA A 10 8.17 -7.07 -10.72
C ALA A 10 7.67 -6.28 -11.94
N LYS A 11 6.69 -6.84 -12.66
CA LYS A 11 6.07 -6.17 -13.83
C LYS A 11 4.98 -5.21 -13.37
N ILE A 12 5.01 -3.97 -13.83
CA ILE A 12 3.98 -2.97 -13.57
C ILE A 12 2.73 -3.30 -14.38
N LEU A 13 1.58 -3.41 -13.71
CA LEU A 13 0.27 -3.58 -14.34
C LEU A 13 -0.58 -2.33 -14.31
N LEU A 14 -0.35 -1.44 -13.34
CA LEU A 14 -1.09 -0.19 -13.23
C LEU A 14 -0.18 0.86 -12.62
N HIS A 15 -0.13 2.03 -13.24
CA HIS A 15 0.49 3.21 -12.67
C HIS A 15 -0.40 4.43 -12.88
N GLN A 16 -1.07 4.86 -11.81
CA GLN A 16 -2.12 5.88 -11.90
C GLN A 16 -1.90 7.00 -10.89
N ARG A 17 -1.94 8.25 -11.37
CA ARG A 17 -2.02 9.43 -10.51
C ARG A 17 -3.42 9.54 -9.91
N ILE A 18 -3.51 9.48 -8.58
CA ILE A 18 -4.77 9.57 -7.82
C ILE A 18 -4.93 10.91 -7.08
N GLY A 19 -3.90 11.74 -7.11
CA GLY A 19 -3.91 13.07 -6.53
C GLY A 19 -2.79 13.96 -7.07
N SER A 20 -2.71 15.21 -6.62
CA SER A 20 -1.66 16.16 -7.00
C SER A 20 -0.28 15.50 -6.95
N ASP A 21 0.07 14.89 -5.82
CA ASP A 21 1.38 14.29 -5.63
C ASP A 21 1.32 12.79 -5.31
N TYR A 22 0.16 12.15 -5.50
CA TYR A 22 -0.09 10.77 -5.08
C TYR A 22 -0.33 9.84 -6.26
N PHE A 23 0.30 8.67 -6.19
CA PHE A 23 0.28 7.67 -7.23
C PHE A 23 0.00 6.28 -6.64
N ARG A 24 -0.68 5.45 -7.42
CA ARG A 24 -0.84 4.02 -7.20
C ARG A 24 0.02 3.27 -8.19
N LEU A 25 0.75 2.29 -7.69
CA LEU A 25 1.57 1.41 -8.50
C LEU A 25 1.25 -0.04 -8.15
N ARG A 26 0.73 -0.79 -9.12
CA ARG A 26 0.39 -2.20 -8.97
C ARG A 26 1.35 -3.05 -9.77
N MET A 27 1.86 -4.10 -9.15
CA MET A 27 2.94 -4.92 -9.71
C MET A 27 2.67 -6.40 -9.50
N VAL A 28 3.02 -7.23 -10.49
CA VAL A 28 3.03 -8.69 -10.38
C VAL A 28 4.35 -9.13 -9.78
N CYS A 29 4.27 -9.84 -8.66
CA CYS A 29 5.42 -10.36 -7.91
C CYS A 29 4.97 -11.55 -7.03
N PRO A 30 4.72 -12.73 -7.62
CA PRO A 30 4.13 -13.88 -6.94
C PRO A 30 4.88 -14.30 -5.66
N GLU A 31 6.21 -14.27 -5.71
CA GLU A 31 7.07 -14.68 -4.60
C GLU A 31 6.92 -13.78 -3.38
N ILE A 32 6.85 -12.46 -3.59
CA ILE A 32 6.63 -11.47 -2.53
C ILE A 32 5.17 -11.55 -2.05
N ALA A 33 4.21 -11.58 -2.97
CA ALA A 33 2.79 -11.55 -2.67
C ALA A 33 2.33 -12.76 -1.84
N ARG A 34 2.92 -13.94 -2.08
CA ARG A 34 2.67 -15.15 -1.28
C ARG A 34 3.06 -15.00 0.19
N LEU A 35 4.08 -14.20 0.48
CA LEU A 35 4.66 -14.03 1.81
C LEU A 35 4.13 -12.78 2.53
N ALA A 36 3.70 -11.78 1.76
CA ALA A 36 3.34 -10.46 2.27
C ALA A 36 2.15 -10.50 3.24
N ARG A 37 2.26 -9.69 4.30
CA ARG A 37 1.19 -9.43 5.26
C ARG A 37 0.96 -7.91 5.39
N PRO A 38 -0.27 -7.47 5.71
CA PRO A 38 -0.51 -6.07 6.03
C PRO A 38 0.43 -5.54 7.13
N GLY A 39 0.85 -4.29 7.01
CA GLY A 39 1.86 -3.68 7.90
C GLY A 39 3.31 -3.88 7.45
N GLN A 40 3.57 -4.83 6.54
CA GLN A 40 4.88 -4.98 5.91
C GLN A 40 5.07 -4.02 4.71
N PHE A 41 6.30 -3.98 4.20
CA PHE A 41 6.68 -3.13 3.08
C PHE A 41 7.64 -3.82 2.10
N VAL A 42 7.88 -3.20 0.95
CA VAL A 42 8.92 -3.56 -0.03
C VAL A 42 9.90 -2.43 -0.25
N MET A 43 11.14 -2.78 -0.57
CA MET A 43 12.18 -1.85 -1.02
C MET A 43 12.24 -1.83 -2.55
N LEU A 44 11.75 -0.75 -3.16
CA LEU A 44 11.64 -0.59 -4.62
C LEU A 44 12.83 0.20 -5.19
N ARG A 45 13.38 -0.28 -6.31
CA ARG A 45 14.32 0.46 -7.18
C ARG A 45 13.88 0.32 -8.63
N ILE A 46 14.09 1.37 -9.42
CA ILE A 46 13.87 1.34 -10.86
C ILE A 46 15.04 0.58 -11.51
N THR A 47 14.74 -0.49 -12.24
CA THR A 47 15.72 -1.54 -12.64
C THR A 47 16.95 -1.00 -13.40
N ASP A 48 16.78 -0.01 -14.27
CA ASP A 48 17.83 0.45 -15.18
C ASP A 48 18.42 1.83 -14.83
N LEU A 49 18.08 2.37 -13.65
CA LEU A 49 18.60 3.66 -13.19
C LEU A 49 19.85 3.48 -12.32
N LYS A 50 20.97 4.08 -12.76
CA LYS A 50 22.22 4.16 -11.97
C LYS A 50 22.10 5.12 -10.79
N ASP A 51 21.42 6.24 -11.01
CA ASP A 51 21.00 7.14 -9.96
C ASP A 51 19.48 7.29 -10.02
N PRO A 52 18.79 7.26 -8.87
CA PRO A 52 19.34 7.10 -7.52
C PRO A 52 19.45 5.65 -7.03
N PHE A 53 20.64 5.29 -6.54
CA PHE A 53 21.10 3.92 -6.27
C PHE A 53 20.29 3.16 -5.20
N LEU A 54 19.90 3.84 -4.12
CA LEU A 54 19.24 3.21 -2.97
C LEU A 54 17.76 2.89 -3.25
N ARG A 55 17.31 1.73 -2.77
CA ARG A 55 15.89 1.33 -2.79
C ARG A 55 15.06 2.20 -1.84
N ARG A 56 13.76 2.33 -2.10
CA ARG A 56 12.82 3.11 -1.28
C ARG A 56 11.80 2.19 -0.62
N PRO A 57 11.54 2.35 0.70
CA PRO A 57 10.53 1.57 1.38
C PRO A 57 9.13 2.06 1.01
N PHE A 58 8.24 1.14 0.64
CA PHE A 58 6.82 1.41 0.43
C PHE A 58 5.97 0.33 1.08
N SER A 59 5.09 0.75 1.98
CA SER A 59 4.10 -0.15 2.58
C SER A 59 3.08 -0.62 1.54
N PHE A 60 2.58 -1.83 1.74
CA PHE A 60 1.52 -2.36 0.88
C PHE A 60 0.21 -1.61 1.13
N SER A 61 -0.40 -1.08 0.07
CA SER A 61 -1.78 -0.57 0.10
C SER A 61 -2.79 -1.66 -0.25
N GLN A 62 -2.35 -2.69 -0.98
CA GLN A 62 -3.12 -3.90 -1.24
C GLN A 62 -2.17 -5.07 -1.51
N ILE A 63 -2.59 -6.27 -1.12
CA ILE A 63 -1.89 -7.52 -1.42
C ILE A 63 -2.86 -8.41 -2.20
N PHE A 64 -2.39 -8.98 -3.31
CA PHE A 64 -3.12 -9.92 -4.14
C PHE A 64 -2.45 -11.29 -4.02
N PRO A 65 -2.95 -12.20 -3.17
CA PRO A 65 -2.39 -13.54 -3.06
C PRO A 65 -2.52 -14.30 -4.40
N PRO A 66 -1.57 -15.19 -4.73
CA PRO A 66 -1.71 -16.09 -5.86
C PRO A 66 -2.99 -16.92 -5.76
N ARG A 67 -3.65 -17.14 -6.89
CA ARG A 67 -4.84 -17.98 -7.04
C ARG A 67 -4.50 -19.24 -7.85
N GLU A 68 -5.24 -20.31 -7.61
CA GLU A 68 -5.09 -21.57 -8.34
C GLU A 68 -5.47 -21.42 -9.82
N VAL A 69 -6.65 -20.84 -10.07
CA VAL A 69 -7.13 -20.53 -11.41
C VAL A 69 -6.67 -19.14 -11.82
N LYS A 70 -5.88 -19.06 -12.89
CA LYS A 70 -5.30 -17.81 -13.41
C LYS A 70 -6.08 -17.32 -14.62
N LYS A 71 -6.86 -16.25 -14.45
CA LYS A 71 -7.61 -15.57 -15.53
C LYS A 71 -6.99 -14.23 -15.89
N LYS A 72 -6.34 -13.57 -14.94
CA LYS A 72 -5.67 -12.28 -15.12
C LYS A 72 -4.27 -12.28 -14.49
N PRO A 73 -3.36 -11.38 -14.92
CA PRO A 73 -1.99 -11.35 -14.41
C PRO A 73 -1.87 -11.23 -12.88
N LEU A 74 -2.82 -10.54 -12.21
CA LEU A 74 -2.82 -10.45 -10.74
C LEU A 74 -3.15 -11.77 -10.04
N ASP A 75 -3.75 -12.74 -10.72
CA ASP A 75 -4.03 -14.05 -10.15
C ASP A 75 -2.73 -14.85 -9.94
N GLU A 76 -1.63 -14.47 -10.61
CA GLU A 76 -0.30 -15.02 -10.30
C GLU A 76 0.20 -14.56 -8.92
N GLY A 77 -0.32 -13.44 -8.43
CA GLY A 77 0.08 -12.79 -7.20
C GLY A 77 0.78 -11.47 -7.45
N GLY A 78 0.41 -10.45 -6.69
CA GLY A 78 0.93 -9.11 -6.83
C GLY A 78 0.71 -8.25 -5.60
N VAL A 79 1.24 -7.04 -5.65
CA VAL A 79 1.07 -6.03 -4.60
C VAL A 79 0.75 -4.68 -5.22
N GLU A 80 0.08 -3.84 -4.44
CA GLU A 80 -0.10 -2.43 -4.76
C GLU A 80 0.56 -1.60 -3.67
N ILE A 81 1.20 -0.51 -4.09
CA ILE A 81 1.68 0.54 -3.22
C ILE A 81 0.99 1.85 -3.58
N CYS A 82 0.82 2.70 -2.57
CA CYS A 82 0.50 4.11 -2.75
C CYS A 82 1.70 4.92 -2.29
N TYR A 83 2.17 5.85 -3.12
CA TYR A 83 3.31 6.70 -2.79
C TYR A 83 3.03 8.18 -3.06
N GLN A 84 3.74 9.04 -2.32
CA GLN A 84 3.74 10.48 -2.54
C GLN A 84 5.06 10.91 -3.19
N THR A 85 4.98 11.84 -4.14
CA THR A 85 6.17 12.49 -4.70
C THR A 85 6.74 13.49 -3.68
N VAL A 86 7.89 13.16 -3.11
CA VAL A 86 8.56 13.96 -2.05
C VAL A 86 10.03 14.21 -2.33
N GLY A 87 10.65 13.41 -3.22
CA GLY A 87 12.08 13.49 -3.53
C GLY A 87 12.37 13.00 -4.94
N ARG A 88 13.65 13.05 -5.34
CA ARG A 88 14.09 12.69 -6.70
C ARG A 88 13.65 11.28 -7.10
N GLY A 89 13.83 10.30 -6.22
CA GLY A 89 13.45 8.91 -6.48
C GLY A 89 11.97 8.75 -6.80
N THR A 90 11.08 9.30 -5.95
CA THR A 90 9.64 9.22 -6.18
C THR A 90 9.17 10.10 -7.34
N ARG A 91 9.87 11.18 -7.66
CA ARG A 91 9.62 11.95 -8.89
C ARG A 91 9.96 11.14 -10.15
N LEU A 92 11.08 10.42 -10.17
CA LEU A 92 11.43 9.54 -11.29
C LEU A 92 10.43 8.39 -11.45
N MET A 93 9.88 7.87 -10.35
CA MET A 93 8.83 6.84 -10.41
C MET A 93 7.58 7.33 -11.15
N THR A 94 7.30 8.63 -11.20
CA THR A 94 6.13 9.17 -11.94
C THR A 94 6.20 8.91 -13.45
N GLN A 95 7.38 8.61 -13.98
CA GLN A 95 7.62 8.35 -15.40
C GLN A 95 7.49 6.87 -15.77
N LEU A 96 7.36 5.99 -14.77
CA LEU A 96 7.18 4.56 -15.00
C LEU A 96 5.90 4.29 -15.79
N GLN A 97 5.97 3.31 -16.69
CA GLN A 97 4.85 2.92 -17.55
C GLN A 97 4.41 1.49 -17.25
N GLU A 98 3.15 1.19 -17.54
CA GLU A 98 2.65 -0.18 -17.52
C GLU A 98 3.47 -1.07 -18.46
N GLY A 99 3.68 -2.32 -18.07
CA GLY A 99 4.55 -3.27 -18.78
C GLY A 99 6.04 -3.18 -18.42
N GLN A 100 6.52 -2.05 -17.89
CA GLN A 100 7.90 -1.94 -17.40
C GLN A 100 8.13 -2.78 -16.13
N ARG A 101 9.41 -2.94 -15.77
CA ARG A 101 9.83 -3.68 -14.58
C ARG A 101 10.52 -2.78 -13.56
N VAL A 102 10.34 -3.13 -12.30
CA VAL A 102 11.07 -2.55 -11.16
C VAL A 102 11.63 -3.66 -10.30
N ASP A 103 12.75 -3.40 -9.63
CA ASP A 103 13.31 -4.35 -8.68
C ASP A 103 12.65 -4.17 -7.33
N LEU A 104 12.11 -5.24 -6.77
CA LEU A 104 11.55 -5.28 -5.42
C LEU A 104 12.39 -6.18 -4.53
N LEU A 105 12.60 -5.74 -3.29
CA LEU A 105 13.12 -6.56 -2.20
C LEU A 105 12.08 -6.60 -1.08
N GLY A 106 11.57 -7.79 -0.74
CA GLY A 106 10.65 -7.98 0.38
C GLY A 106 9.88 -9.30 0.37
N PRO A 107 8.80 -9.42 1.16
CA PRO A 107 8.34 -8.41 2.11
C PRO A 107 9.34 -8.21 3.26
N LEU A 108 9.35 -7.01 3.84
CA LEU A 108 10.20 -6.61 4.97
C LEU A 108 9.34 -6.04 6.11
N GLY A 109 9.90 -6.02 7.30
CA GLY A 109 9.25 -5.53 8.51
C GLY A 109 8.31 -6.56 9.15
N ASN A 110 7.78 -6.19 10.31
CA ASN A 110 6.78 -6.98 11.01
C ASN A 110 5.38 -6.53 10.55
N GLY A 111 4.52 -7.48 10.24
CA GLY A 111 3.13 -7.17 9.91
C GLY A 111 2.35 -6.69 11.14
N PHE A 112 1.19 -6.11 10.91
CA PHE A 112 0.25 -5.85 11.99
C PHE A 112 -0.28 -7.16 12.57
N TRP A 113 -0.55 -7.15 13.87
CA TRP A 113 -1.20 -8.25 14.59
C TRP A 113 -2.49 -7.73 15.23
N LEU A 114 -3.38 -8.63 15.61
CA LEU A 114 -4.50 -8.34 16.50
C LEU A 114 -4.55 -9.40 17.60
N GLU A 115 -4.85 -9.00 18.84
CA GLU A 115 -5.15 -9.93 19.93
C GLU A 115 -6.45 -10.68 19.64
N GLU A 116 -6.49 -11.98 19.90
CA GLU A 116 -7.59 -12.87 19.46
C GLU A 116 -8.97 -12.43 19.96
N GLN A 117 -9.04 -11.80 21.14
CA GLN A 117 -10.29 -11.39 21.79
C GLN A 117 -10.73 -9.97 21.41
N SER A 118 -10.03 -9.33 20.47
CA SER A 118 -10.35 -7.95 20.06
C SER A 118 -11.65 -7.92 19.27
N THR A 119 -12.71 -7.37 19.86
CA THR A 119 -14.02 -7.20 19.21
C THR A 119 -14.17 -5.85 18.51
N ARG A 120 -13.31 -4.88 18.83
CA ARG A 120 -13.31 -3.54 18.25
C ARG A 120 -11.89 -3.09 17.93
N VAL A 121 -11.69 -2.56 16.73
CA VAL A 121 -10.40 -2.05 16.26
C VAL A 121 -10.57 -0.61 15.78
N ILE A 122 -9.77 0.29 16.35
CA ILE A 122 -9.71 1.69 15.93
C ILE A 122 -8.45 1.88 15.08
N LEU A 123 -8.63 2.31 13.84
CA LEU A 123 -7.56 2.57 12.88
C LEU A 123 -7.42 4.07 12.70
N VAL A 124 -6.30 4.63 13.14
CA VAL A 124 -6.01 6.06 13.05
C VAL A 124 -4.94 6.30 11.99
N GLY A 125 -5.28 7.01 10.92
CA GLY A 125 -4.38 7.23 9.79
C GLY A 125 -4.46 8.64 9.21
N GLY A 126 -3.35 9.10 8.63
CA GLY A 126 -3.29 10.37 7.91
C GLY A 126 -2.30 10.31 6.74
N GLY A 127 -2.63 10.98 5.63
CA GLY A 127 -1.78 11.05 4.44
C GLY A 127 -1.36 9.67 3.91
N ILE A 128 -0.06 9.48 3.68
CA ILE A 128 0.50 8.22 3.17
C ILE A 128 0.50 7.08 4.20
N GLY A 129 0.11 7.35 5.45
CA GLY A 129 -0.10 6.34 6.49
C GLY A 129 -1.46 5.64 6.40
N VAL A 130 -2.43 6.16 5.62
CA VAL A 130 -3.75 5.52 5.45
C VAL A 130 -3.70 4.23 4.62
N PRO A 131 -3.02 4.16 3.46
CA PRO A 131 -2.99 2.96 2.61
C PRO A 131 -2.62 1.64 3.33
N PRO A 132 -1.58 1.55 4.19
CA PRO A 132 -1.30 0.31 4.90
C PRO A 132 -2.40 -0.09 5.90
N LEU A 133 -3.11 0.87 6.49
CA LEU A 133 -4.24 0.60 7.39
C LEU A 133 -5.45 0.08 6.61
N LEU A 134 -5.70 0.61 5.40
CA LEU A 134 -6.73 0.08 4.51
C LEU A 134 -6.42 -1.37 4.10
N CYS A 135 -5.16 -1.67 3.76
CA CYS A 135 -4.71 -3.03 3.48
C CYS A 135 -4.99 -3.97 4.68
N TRP A 136 -4.78 -3.49 5.90
CA TRP A 136 -5.01 -4.29 7.10
C TRP A 136 -6.49 -4.48 7.40
N ALA A 137 -7.30 -3.43 7.30
CA ALA A 137 -8.73 -3.53 7.49
C ALA A 137 -9.39 -4.49 6.48
N GLN A 138 -8.94 -4.49 5.23
CA GLN A 138 -9.39 -5.47 4.25
C GLN A 138 -9.08 -6.90 4.72
N ALA A 139 -7.88 -7.14 5.25
CA ALA A 139 -7.52 -8.43 5.80
C ALA A 139 -8.34 -8.81 7.05
N LEU A 140 -8.65 -7.85 7.92
CA LEU A 140 -9.50 -8.05 9.11
C LEU A 140 -10.98 -8.31 8.77
N ARG A 141 -11.46 -7.88 7.59
CA ARG A 141 -12.80 -8.19 7.11
C ARG A 141 -12.87 -9.54 6.39
N GLN A 142 -11.79 -9.92 5.71
CA GLN A 142 -11.70 -11.20 4.99
C GLN A 142 -11.30 -12.36 5.91
N ARG A 143 -10.70 -12.07 7.06
CA ARG A 143 -10.34 -13.02 8.11
C ARG A 143 -11.04 -12.62 9.41
N GLY A 144 -11.74 -13.54 10.05
CA GLY A 144 -11.78 -13.51 11.53
C GLY A 144 -10.34 -13.41 12.06
N PRO A 145 -10.10 -12.73 13.19
CA PRO A 145 -8.84 -12.07 13.51
C PRO A 145 -7.60 -12.98 13.42
N GLY A 146 -6.67 -12.61 12.54
CA GLY A 146 -5.45 -13.39 12.24
C GLY A 146 -4.28 -13.06 13.17
N GLY A 147 -4.37 -13.50 14.43
CA GLY A 147 -3.22 -13.90 15.25
C GLY A 147 -2.88 -15.37 14.99
N LYS A 148 -2.00 -16.00 15.77
CA LYS A 148 -1.71 -17.45 15.66
C LYS A 148 -3.03 -18.25 15.74
N ARG A 149 -3.13 -19.41 15.08
CA ARG A 149 -4.29 -20.30 15.27
C ARG A 149 -4.30 -20.79 16.73
N SER A 150 -5.04 -20.12 17.60
CA SER A 150 -5.63 -20.76 18.78
C SER A 150 -7.07 -21.15 18.44
N ALA A 151 -7.53 -22.26 19.03
CA ALA A 151 -8.79 -22.94 18.68
C ALA A 151 -10.07 -22.16 19.08
N LYS A 152 -10.00 -20.83 19.25
CA LYS A 152 -11.07 -20.01 19.80
C LYS A 152 -11.09 -18.58 19.23
N ALA A 153 -10.98 -18.45 17.90
CA ALA A 153 -11.21 -17.16 17.25
C ALA A 153 -12.69 -16.75 17.41
N PRO A 154 -12.99 -15.47 17.70
CA PRO A 154 -14.35 -14.99 17.79
C PRO A 154 -15.09 -15.20 16.46
N GLU A 155 -16.35 -15.61 16.57
CA GLU A 155 -17.23 -16.00 15.46
C GLU A 155 -17.56 -14.84 14.50
N ALA A 156 -17.37 -13.60 14.95
CA ALA A 156 -17.64 -12.38 14.20
C ALA A 156 -16.38 -11.55 13.91
N SER A 157 -16.33 -10.91 12.74
CA SER A 157 -15.30 -9.91 12.41
C SER A 157 -15.39 -8.71 13.36
N PRO A 158 -14.27 -8.10 13.77
CA PRO A 158 -14.30 -6.97 14.70
C PRO A 158 -14.98 -5.74 14.07
N GLU A 159 -15.64 -4.93 14.90
CA GLU A 159 -16.10 -3.59 14.50
C GLU A 159 -14.87 -2.74 14.16
N LEU A 160 -14.82 -2.22 12.93
CA LEU A 160 -13.72 -1.38 12.45
C LEU A 160 -14.13 0.10 12.44
N VAL A 161 -13.45 0.91 13.25
CA VAL A 161 -13.63 2.37 13.25
C VAL A 161 -12.40 3.01 12.63
N PHE A 162 -12.60 3.73 11.52
CA PHE A 162 -11.54 4.51 10.89
C PHE A 162 -11.61 5.96 11.34
N LEU A 163 -10.56 6.43 12.00
CA LEU A 163 -10.34 7.84 12.29
C LEU A 163 -9.28 8.38 11.33
N MET A 164 -9.73 9.22 10.41
CA MET A 164 -8.82 9.92 9.50
C MET A 164 -8.40 11.26 10.10
N GLY A 165 -7.11 11.39 10.38
CA GLY A 165 -6.55 12.61 10.96
C GLY A 165 -6.65 13.81 10.00
N PRO A 166 -6.85 15.03 10.53
CA PRO A 166 -6.88 16.24 9.73
C PRO A 166 -5.51 16.55 9.11
N ARG A 167 -5.54 17.38 8.07
CA ARG A 167 -4.38 17.85 7.30
C ARG A 167 -3.29 18.38 8.23
N VAL A 168 -2.10 17.78 8.21
CA VAL A 168 -0.92 18.40 8.82
C VAL A 168 -0.35 19.41 7.82
N LYS A 169 -0.59 20.71 8.03
CA LYS A 169 0.17 21.76 7.32
C LYS A 169 1.63 21.61 7.71
N LYS A 170 2.55 21.51 6.73
CA LYS A 170 3.98 21.66 7.01
C LYS A 170 4.20 23.03 7.65
N LYS A 171 4.71 23.07 8.89
CA LYS A 171 5.36 24.28 9.41
C LYS A 171 6.70 24.43 8.69
N SER A 172 6.78 25.35 7.74
CA SER A 172 8.06 25.78 7.19
C SER A 172 8.82 26.57 8.25
N TRP A 173 9.88 25.98 8.81
CA TRP A 173 10.97 26.78 9.36
C TRP A 173 11.77 27.34 8.18
N ALA A 174 11.30 28.46 7.63
CA ALA A 174 12.06 29.24 6.67
C ALA A 174 12.74 30.37 7.43
N ARG A 175 14.07 30.28 7.59
CA ARG A 175 14.91 31.49 7.62
C ARG A 175 14.71 32.17 6.25
N GLY A 176 14.40 33.46 6.30
CA GLY A 176 13.72 34.20 5.24
C GLY A 176 14.39 34.17 3.87
N SER A 177 13.54 34.14 2.84
CA SER A 177 13.52 35.08 1.71
C SER A 177 12.47 34.59 0.70
N ALA A 178 11.69 35.53 0.17
CA ALA A 178 10.46 35.35 -0.56
C ALA A 178 10.56 34.45 -1.81
N GLY A 179 9.54 33.61 -2.01
CA GLY A 179 9.29 32.84 -3.22
C GLY A 179 7.88 32.28 -3.14
N ASN A 180 6.93 32.95 -3.79
CA ASN A 180 5.52 32.61 -3.75
C ASN A 180 5.28 31.33 -4.57
N GLY A 181 5.22 30.19 -3.89
CA GLY A 181 4.88 28.90 -4.47
C GLY A 181 3.92 28.17 -3.55
N GLU A 182 2.61 28.31 -3.78
CA GLU A 182 1.58 27.55 -3.07
C GLU A 182 1.74 26.04 -3.36
N SER A 183 2.38 25.30 -2.45
CA SER A 183 2.37 23.84 -2.50
C SER A 183 1.03 23.30 -2.01
N ARG A 184 0.15 22.90 -2.94
CA ARG A 184 -1.15 22.26 -2.65
C ARG A 184 -0.96 20.78 -2.25
N SER A 185 -0.52 20.52 -1.02
CA SER A 185 -0.29 19.16 -0.49
C SER A 185 -1.46 18.60 0.34
N GLY A 186 -2.69 18.68 -0.17
CA GLY A 186 -3.88 18.07 0.45
C GLY A 186 -4.23 16.71 -0.16
N TRP A 187 -4.99 15.88 0.56
CA TRP A 187 -5.57 14.64 -0.01
C TRP A 187 -6.62 15.03 -1.06
N PRO A 188 -6.43 14.72 -2.35
CA PRO A 188 -7.35 15.21 -3.39
C PRO A 188 -8.65 14.40 -3.36
N ARG A 189 -9.76 15.00 -3.80
CA ARG A 189 -11.07 14.32 -3.89
C ARG A 189 -11.01 12.98 -4.62
N ARG A 190 -10.14 12.84 -5.63
CA ARG A 190 -9.88 11.57 -6.32
C ARG A 190 -9.29 10.48 -5.41
N MET A 191 -8.49 10.87 -4.43
CA MET A 191 -7.89 9.96 -3.45
C MET A 191 -8.89 9.58 -2.35
N GLU A 192 -9.74 10.50 -1.90
CA GLU A 192 -10.87 10.19 -1.01
C GLU A 192 -11.88 9.27 -1.70
N ALA A 193 -12.25 9.57 -2.94
CA ALA A 193 -13.11 8.72 -3.75
C ALA A 193 -12.47 7.34 -3.99
N TRP A 194 -11.16 7.28 -4.20
CA TRP A 194 -10.43 6.02 -4.29
C TRP A 194 -10.45 5.24 -2.98
N ALA A 195 -10.15 5.88 -1.84
CA ALA A 195 -10.17 5.23 -0.52
C ALA A 195 -11.59 4.76 -0.17
N SER A 196 -12.59 5.58 -0.47
CA SER A 196 -14.01 5.25 -0.32
C SER A 196 -14.44 4.11 -1.24
N LYS A 197 -13.96 4.05 -2.49
CA LYS A 197 -14.22 2.94 -3.41
C LYS A 197 -13.48 1.67 -2.98
N ALA A 198 -12.23 1.79 -2.50
CA ALA A 198 -11.49 0.67 -1.92
C ALA A 198 -12.14 0.15 -0.62
N TRP A 199 -12.97 0.96 0.02
CA TRP A 199 -13.75 0.64 1.22
C TRP A 199 -15.19 0.16 0.91
N SER A 200 -15.76 0.51 -0.26
CA SER A 200 -17.17 0.24 -0.56
C SER A 200 -17.42 -1.27 -0.80
N PRO A 201 -18.51 -1.84 -0.24
CA PRO A 201 -18.84 -3.27 -0.43
C PRO A 201 -19.09 -3.66 -1.88
N THR A 202 -19.57 -2.73 -2.71
CA THR A 202 -20.04 -2.94 -4.09
C THR A 202 -18.98 -2.76 -5.18
N SER A 203 -17.78 -2.26 -4.88
CA SER A 203 -16.74 -2.08 -5.92
C SER A 203 -16.14 -3.39 -6.46
N TRP A 204 -16.69 -4.53 -6.04
CA TRP A 204 -16.13 -5.86 -6.25
C TRP A 204 -17.01 -6.77 -7.12
N SER A 205 -18.18 -6.30 -7.58
CA SER A 205 -19.03 -7.03 -8.55
C SER A 205 -18.78 -6.66 -10.02
N GLU A 206 -18.20 -5.49 -10.32
CA GLU A 206 -18.01 -4.99 -11.69
C GLU A 206 -16.60 -5.27 -12.26
N SER A 207 -15.92 -6.30 -11.78
CA SER A 207 -14.67 -6.79 -12.40
C SER A 207 -14.63 -8.31 -12.42
N SER A 208 -15.79 -8.88 -12.77
CA SER A 208 -16.02 -10.29 -13.05
C SER A 208 -15.46 -10.67 -14.42
#